data_AF-T1G189-F1
#
_entry.id   AF-T1G189-F1
#
_cell.length_a   1.000
_cell.length_b   1.000
_cell.length_c   1.000
_cell.angle_alpha   90.00
_cell.angle_beta   90.00
_cell.angle_gamma   90.00
#
_symmetry.space_group_name_H-M   'P 1'
#
loop_
_entity.id
_entity.type
_entity.pdbx_description
1 polymer ?
#
loop_
_entity_poly.entity_id
_entity_poly.type
_entity_poly.pdbx_seq_one_letter_code
_entity_poly.pdbx_strand_id
1 'polypeptide(L)' 'MIESMQRRFTKFIPSVRHLPYTTCLCLEGLQTLEHRRPISDICFVYKILNNVISIDLNDLFFPLSYQSTRGHP' A
#
# COMPACT_ATOMS: atom_id res chain seq x y z
N MET A 1 6.58 1.52 -6.83
CA MET A 1 5.81 0.29 -7.16
C MET A 1 4.31 0.42 -6.87
N ILE A 2 3.90 1.08 -5.78
CA ILE A 2 2.45 1.28 -5.51
C ILE A 2 1.86 2.41 -6.38
N GLU A 3 2.58 3.51 -6.55
CA GLU A 3 2.13 4.65 -7.37
C GLU A 3 1.95 4.30 -8.86
N SER A 4 2.69 3.31 -9.37
CA SER A 4 2.53 2.82 -10.74
C SER A 4 1.17 2.20 -11.00
N MET A 5 0.50 1.64 -9.98
CA MET A 5 -0.87 1.14 -10.11
C MET A 5 -1.85 2.30 -10.28
N GLN A 6 -1.75 3.34 -9.44
CA GLN A 6 -2.59 4.53 -9.58
C GLN A 6 -2.36 5.23 -10.92
N ARG A 7 -1.12 5.37 -11.36
CA ARG A 7 -0.77 5.90 -12.69
C ARG A 7 -1.41 5.07 -13.81
N ARG A 8 -1.33 3.75 -13.74
CA ARG A 8 -1.96 2.87 -14.74
C ARG A 8 -3.48 3.01 -14.73
N PHE A 9 -4.08 3.13 -13.55
CA PHE A 9 -5.51 3.36 -13.40
C PHE A 9 -5.98 4.68 -14.00
N THR A 10 -5.30 5.79 -13.71
CA THR A 10 -5.62 7.10 -14.32
C THR A 10 -5.51 7.08 -15.84
N LYS A 11 -4.64 6.23 -16.40
CA LYS A 11 -4.57 6.01 -17.85
C LYS A 11 -5.75 5.20 -18.37
N PHE A 12 -6.53 4.47 -17.60
CA PHE A 12 -7.72 3.79 -18.16
C PHE A 12 -8.91 4.71 -18.38
N ILE A 13 -8.92 5.90 -17.76
CA ILE A 13 -10.01 6.86 -17.87
C ILE A 13 -9.87 7.64 -19.19
N PRO A 14 -10.75 7.45 -20.18
CA PRO A 14 -10.56 8.03 -21.52
C PRO A 14 -10.54 9.56 -21.52
N SER A 15 -11.36 10.18 -20.65
CA SER A 15 -11.50 11.63 -20.54
C SER A 15 -10.25 12.34 -20.04
N VAL A 16 -9.41 11.68 -19.23
CA VAL A 16 -8.23 12.30 -18.60
C VAL A 16 -6.91 11.61 -18.94
N ARG A 17 -6.91 10.51 -19.71
CA ARG A 17 -5.69 9.74 -20.08
C ARG A 17 -4.60 10.61 -20.71
N HIS A 18 -4.96 11.64 -21.45
CA HIS A 18 -4.01 12.52 -22.15
C HIS A 18 -3.35 13.56 -21.23
N LEU A 19 -3.91 13.76 -20.03
CA LEU A 19 -3.44 14.78 -19.10
C LEU A 19 -2.21 14.29 -18.29
N PRO A 20 -1.43 15.24 -17.73
CA PRO A 20 -0.39 14.93 -16.76
C PRO A 20 -0.99 14.23 -15.54
N TYR A 21 -0.23 13.30 -14.96
CA TYR A 21 -0.68 12.49 -13.84
C TYR A 21 -1.23 13.31 -12.66
N THR A 22 -0.51 14.37 -12.26
CA THR A 22 -0.91 15.26 -11.17
C THR A 22 -2.22 15.99 -11.47
N THR A 23 -2.45 16.35 -12.73
CA THR A 23 -3.71 16.95 -13.19
C THR A 23 -4.85 15.95 -13.15
N CYS A 24 -4.63 14.70 -13.59
CA CYS A 24 -5.62 13.62 -13.43
C CYS A 24 -6.00 13.45 -11.96
N LEU A 25 -5.02 13.42 -11.05
CA LEU A 25 -5.30 13.29 -9.62
C LEU A 25 -6.14 14.46 -9.10
N CYS A 26 -5.81 15.69 -9.47
CA CYS A 26 -6.56 16.88 -9.06
C CYS A 26 -8.02 16.84 -9.53
N LEU A 27 -8.25 16.51 -10.81
CA LEU A 27 -9.59 16.42 -11.39
C LEU A 27 -10.45 15.35 -10.73
N GLU A 28 -9.85 14.23 -10.34
CA GLU A 28 -10.54 13.13 -9.66
C GLU A 28 -10.65 13.33 -8.14
N GLY A 29 -10.16 14.46 -7.60
CA GLY A 29 -10.11 14.70 -6.15
C GLY A 29 -9.21 13.71 -5.39
N LEU A 30 -8.22 13.14 -6.08
CA LEU A 30 -7.31 12.14 -5.55
C LEU A 30 -5.99 12.76 -5.08
N GLN A 31 -5.41 12.17 -4.03
CA GLN A 31 -4.01 12.38 -3.66
C GLN A 31 -3.18 11.18 -4.14
N THR A 32 -1.86 11.32 -4.13
CA THR A 32 -0.94 10.20 -4.41
C THR A 32 -1.13 9.09 -3.38
N LEU A 33 -0.92 7.83 -3.77
CA LEU A 33 -0.95 6.71 -2.82
C LEU A 33 0.15 6.87 -1.78
N GLU A 34 1.31 7.40 -2.17
CA GLU A 34 2.41 7.70 -1.26
C GLU A 34 1.99 8.66 -0.13
N HIS A 35 1.20 9.68 -0.43
CA HIS A 35 0.71 10.63 0.58
C HIS A 35 -0.36 10.02 1.49
N ARG A 36 -1.20 9.13 0.95
CA ARG A 36 -2.30 8.49 1.71
C ARG A 36 -1.83 7.36 2.60
N ARG A 37 -0.68 6.75 2.29
CA ARG A 37 -0.20 5.54 2.94
C ARG A 37 0.08 5.71 4.45
N PRO A 38 0.80 6.74 4.91
CA PRO A 38 1.04 6.93 6.35
C PRO A 38 -0.26 7.05 7.15
N ILE A 39 -1.25 7.74 6.59
CA ILE A 39 -2.57 7.89 7.22
C ILE A 39 -3.28 6.54 7.31
N SER A 40 -3.25 5.76 6.23
CA SER A 40 -3.83 4.41 6.20
C SER A 40 -3.14 3.49 7.21
N ASP A 41 -1.81 3.52 7.28
CA ASP A 41 -1.02 2.67 8.16
C ASP A 41 -1.30 3.01 9.63
N ILE A 42 -1.37 4.30 10.00
CA ILE A 42 -1.74 4.75 11.35
C ILE A 42 -3.18 4.33 11.69
N CYS A 43 -4.11 4.52 10.75
CA CYS A 43 -5.50 4.11 10.95
C CYS A 43 -5.61 2.59 11.16
N PHE A 44 -4.79 1.81 10.45
CA PHE A 44 -4.73 0.36 10.63
C PHE A 44 -4.20 -0.02 12.01
N VAL A 45 -3.10 0.59 12.46
CA VAL A 45 -2.55 0.38 13.81
C VAL A 45 -3.57 0.75 14.89
N TYR A 46 -4.26 1.89 14.74
CA TYR A 46 -5.33 2.29 15.66
C TYR A 46 -6.43 1.22 15.75
N LYS A 47 -6.85 0.66 14.61
CA LYS A 47 -7.88 -0.38 14.57
C LYS A 47 -7.44 -1.67 15.26
N ILE A 48 -6.16 -2.04 15.14
CA ILE A 48 -5.57 -3.19 15.87
C ILE A 48 -5.63 -2.93 17.37
N LEU A 49 -5.10 -1.78 17.82
CA LEU A 49 -4.99 -1.46 19.25
C LEU A 49 -6.35 -1.36 19.94
N ASN A 50 -7.39 -0.95 19.22
CA ASN A 50 -8.74 -0.79 19.77
C ASN A 50 -9.63 -2.02 19.54
N ASN A 51 -9.06 -3.16 19.11
CA ASN A 51 -9.80 -4.39 18.79
C ASN A 51 -10.95 -4.18 17.76
N VAL A 52 -10.82 -3.17 16.90
CA VAL A 52 -11.78 -2.90 15.80
C VAL A 52 -11.58 -3.91 14.68
N ILE A 53 -10.36 -4.42 14.52
CA ILE A 53 -10.02 -5.52 13.61
C ILE A 53 -9.36 -6.62 14.43
N SER A 54 -9.88 -7.84 14.31
CA SER A 54 -9.20 -9.05 14.79
C SER A 54 -8.18 -9.46 13.74
N ILE A 55 -6.90 -9.52 14.12
CA ILE A 55 -5.85 -10.03 13.25
C ILE A 55 -5.16 -11.20 13.93
N ASP A 56 -5.06 -12.32 13.21
CA ASP A 56 -4.19 -13.41 13.65
C ASP A 56 -2.74 -12.99 13.42
N LEU A 57 -1.94 -12.97 14.48
CA LEU A 57 -0.52 -12.61 14.39
C LEU A 57 0.26 -13.60 13.53
N ASN A 58 -0.24 -14.83 13.35
CA ASN A 58 0.33 -15.79 12.41
C ASN A 58 0.21 -15.35 10.94
N ASP A 59 -0.79 -14.53 10.61
CA ASP A 59 -0.94 -13.96 9.26
C ASP A 59 -0.02 -12.74 9.03
N LEU A 60 0.41 -12.07 10.11
CA LEU A 60 1.30 -10.89 10.02
C LEU A 60 2.77 -11.26 9.94
N PHE A 61 3.18 -12.29 10.67
CA PHE A 61 4.57 -12.67 10.80
C PHE A 61 4.76 -14.06 10.21
N PHE A 62 5.34 -14.14 9.02
CA PHE A 62 5.91 -15.40 8.56
C PHE A 62 7.05 -15.77 9.53
N PRO A 63 7.05 -16.98 10.12
CA PRO A 63 8.22 -17.43 10.84
C PRO A 63 9.39 -17.37 9.86
N LEU A 64 10.40 -16.57 10.19
CA LEU A 64 11.67 -16.60 9.47
C LEU A 64 12.20 -18.02 9.67
N SER A 65 11.93 -18.91 8.73
CA SER A 65 12.53 -20.24 8.72
C SER A 65 14.01 -20.02 8.45
N TYR A 66 14.76 -19.76 9.52
CA TYR A 66 16.21 -19.68 9.54
C TYR A 66 16.74 -21.10 9.31
N GLN A 67 16.49 -21.65 8.12
CA GLN A 67 16.98 -22.96 7.73
C GLN A 67 18.35 -22.77 7.06
N SER A 68 19.37 -23.18 7.83
CA SER A 68 20.77 -23.38 7.45
C SER A 68 21.67 -22.14 7.42
N THR A 69 22.18 -21.75 8.60
CA THR A 69 23.59 -21.35 8.69
C THR A 69 24.42 -22.59 8.41
N ARG A 70 24.80 -22.78 7.14
CA ARG A 70 25.81 -23.77 6.76
C ARG A 70 27.08 -23.48 7.56
N GLY A 71 27.31 -24.27 8.62
CA GLY A 71 28.64 -24.45 9.18
C GLY A 71 29.52 -25.04 8.08
N HIS A 72 30.51 -24.27 7.67
CA HIS A 72 31.62 -24.74 6.85
C HIS A 72 32.45 -25.71 7.71
N PRO A 73 32.83 -26.91 7.19
CA PRO A 73 33.75 -27.81 7.89
C PRO A 73 35.14 -27.19 8.05
#